data_AF-A0A7W2EJ84-F1
#
_entry.id   AF-A0A7W2EJ84-F1
#
_cell.length_a   1.000
_cell.length_b   1.000
_cell.length_c   1.000
_cell.angle_alpha   90.00
_cell.angle_beta   90.00
_cell.angle_gamma   90.00
#
_symmetry.space_group_name_H-M   'P 1'
#
loop_
_entity.id
_entity.type
_entity.pdbx_description
1 polymer ?
#
loop_
_entity_poly.entity_id
_entity_poly.type
_entity_poly.pdbx_seq_one_letter_code
_entity_poly.pdbx_strand_id
1 'polypeptide(L)'
;MKTLMCAAGAALLLGACGSNTPYLDSQFGNANRMLQAQQTIVPQGQAGNPSVGVDGKAAKSGYDQYQKTYRAPEPQTQAFTIGLGTGK
;
A
#
# COMPACT_ATOMS: atom_id res chain seq x y z
N MET A 1 -55.42 -2.50 28.85
CA MET A 1 -55.09 -3.94 28.77
C MET A 1 -54.66 -4.35 27.35
N LYS A 2 -55.44 -4.06 26.29
CA LYS A 2 -55.04 -4.35 24.89
C LYS A 2 -53.68 -3.75 24.47
N THR A 3 -53.40 -2.50 24.85
CA THR A 3 -52.16 -1.78 24.49
C THR A 3 -50.90 -2.37 25.12
N LEU A 4 -50.98 -2.86 26.37
CA LEU A 4 -49.89 -3.57 27.03
C LEU A 4 -49.56 -4.91 26.36
N MET A 5 -50.58 -5.59 25.84
CA MET A 5 -50.42 -6.89 25.17
C MET A 5 -49.73 -6.75 23.80
N CYS A 6 -50.05 -5.69 23.05
CA CYS A 6 -49.33 -5.37 21.80
C CYS A 6 -47.88 -4.96 22.03
N ALA A 7 -47.60 -4.17 23.07
CA ALA A 7 -46.23 -3.77 23.41
C ALA A 7 -45.36 -4.96 23.83
N ALA A 8 -45.91 -5.90 24.61
CA ALA A 8 -45.22 -7.13 25.01
C ALA A 8 -44.92 -8.05 23.80
N GLY A 9 -45.87 -8.17 22.86
CA GLY A 9 -45.66 -8.93 21.62
C GLY A 9 -44.57 -8.34 20.72
N ALA A 10 -44.52 -7.01 20.61
CA ALA A 10 -43.48 -6.32 19.85
C ALA A 10 -42.07 -6.51 20.45
N ALA A 11 -41.94 -6.48 21.78
CA ALA A 11 -40.67 -6.71 22.47
C ALA A 11 -40.13 -8.14 22.26
N LEU A 12 -41.01 -9.15 22.24
CA LEU A 12 -40.63 -10.54 21.99
C LEU A 12 -40.18 -10.76 20.53
N LEU A 13 -40.82 -10.11 19.56
CA LEU A 13 -40.42 -10.17 18.15
C LEU A 13 -39.08 -9.47 17.90
N LEU A 14 -38.78 -8.39 18.63
CA LEU A 14 -37.47 -7.73 18.59
C LEU A 14 -36.36 -8.58 19.23
N GLY A 15 -36.66 -9.29 20.32
CA GLY A 15 -35.74 -10.22 20.97
C GLY A 15 -35.37 -11.43 20.11
N ALA A 16 -36.28 -11.89 19.24
CA ALA A 16 -36.03 -12.99 18.31
C ALA A 16 -35.05 -12.62 17.16
N CYS A 17 -34.86 -11.32 16.90
CA CYS A 17 -33.88 -10.82 15.94
C CYS A 17 -32.47 -10.69 16.57
N GLY A 18 -32.39 -10.65 17.90
CA GLY A 18 -31.14 -10.77 18.65
C GLY A 18 -30.73 -12.24 18.74
N SER A 19 -30.10 -12.75 17.69
CA SER A 19 -29.55 -14.11 17.72
C SER A 19 -28.53 -14.20 18.87
N ASN A 20 -28.72 -15.14 19.80
CA ASN A 20 -27.71 -15.44 20.80
C ASN A 20 -26.55 -16.11 20.06
N THR A 21 -25.40 -15.44 19.96
CA THR A 21 -24.27 -15.85 19.12
C THR A 21 -23.05 -16.30 19.93
N PRO A 22 -23.17 -17.30 20.83
CA PRO A 22 -22.09 -17.68 21.74
C PRO A 22 -20.83 -18.17 20.99
N TYR A 23 -21.01 -18.80 19.83
CA TYR A 23 -19.90 -19.24 19.00
C TYR A 23 -19.19 -18.09 18.26
N LEU A 24 -19.94 -17.07 17.83
CA LEU A 24 -19.37 -15.89 17.18
C LEU A 24 -18.63 -15.03 18.19
N ASP A 25 -19.26 -14.76 19.34
CA ASP A 25 -18.70 -13.89 20.39
C ASP A 25 -17.42 -14.47 20.97
N SER A 26 -17.35 -15.80 21.12
CA SER A 26 -16.14 -16.49 21.59
C SER A 26 -14.98 -16.44 20.58
N GLN A 27 -15.25 -16.28 19.29
CA GLN A 27 -14.22 -16.22 18.24
C GLN A 27 -13.90 -14.81 17.76
N PHE A 28 -14.76 -13.83 18.05
CA PHE A 28 -14.62 -12.46 17.57
C PHE A 28 -13.23 -11.87 17.85
N GLY A 29 -12.69 -12.08 19.05
CA GLY A 29 -11.34 -11.62 19.41
C GLY A 29 -10.23 -12.25 18.56
N ASN A 30 -10.37 -13.53 18.20
CA ASN A 30 -9.40 -14.22 17.34
C ASN A 30 -9.48 -13.73 15.90
N ALA A 31 -10.69 -13.53 15.37
CA ALA A 31 -10.90 -12.96 14.05
C ALA A 31 -10.27 -11.56 13.92
N ASN A 32 -10.46 -10.69 14.92
CA ASN A 32 -9.86 -9.36 14.92
C ASN A 32 -8.33 -9.38 15.01
N ARG A 33 -7.75 -10.25 15.86
CA ARG A 33 -6.28 -10.41 15.92
C ARG A 33 -5.69 -10.89 14.60
N MET A 34 -6.37 -11.84 13.94
CA MET A 34 -5.95 -12.34 12.63
C MET A 34 -6.01 -11.24 11.57
N LEU A 35 -7.11 -10.47 11.52
CA LEU A 35 -7.24 -9.34 10.62
C LEU A 35 -6.18 -8.28 10.86
N GLN A 36 -5.93 -7.94 12.12
CA GLN A 36 -4.89 -6.99 12.52
C GLN A 36 -3.51 -7.47 12.06
N ALA A 37 -3.18 -8.74 12.24
CA ALA A 37 -1.91 -9.31 11.78
C ALA A 37 -1.76 -9.23 10.24
N GLN A 38 -2.85 -9.43 9.49
CA GLN A 38 -2.85 -9.31 8.02
C GLN A 38 -2.73 -7.86 7.54
N GLN A 39 -3.28 -6.90 8.30
CA GLN A 39 -3.27 -5.48 7.95
C GLN A 39 -2.00 -4.74 8.43
N THR A 40 -1.23 -5.35 9.34
CA THR A 40 -0.03 -4.72 9.89
C THR A 40 1.14 -4.87 8.92
N ILE A 41 1.46 -3.79 8.21
CA ILE A 41 2.58 -3.73 7.25
C ILE A 41 3.94 -3.83 7.97
N VAL A 42 4.05 -3.26 9.18
CA VAL A 42 5.28 -3.30 9.99
C VAL A 42 4.91 -3.64 11.44
N PRO A 43 5.19 -4.87 11.92
CA PRO A 43 4.93 -5.26 13.30
C PRO A 43 5.69 -4.38 14.31
N GLN A 44 5.12 -4.15 15.49
CA GLN A 44 5.78 -3.39 16.57
C GLN A 44 7.18 -3.97 16.88
N GLY A 45 8.19 -3.09 16.94
CA GLY A 45 9.58 -3.47 17.23
C GLY A 45 10.40 -3.85 16.00
N GLN A 46 9.79 -3.99 14.82
CA GLN A 46 10.53 -4.00 13.56
C GLN A 46 10.71 -2.55 13.14
N ALA A 47 11.94 -2.03 13.19
CA ALA A 47 12.27 -0.84 12.42
C ALA A 47 12.08 -1.24 10.95
N GLY A 48 10.90 -0.95 10.40
CA GLY A 48 10.62 -1.19 8.98
C GLY A 48 11.81 -0.63 8.22
N ASN A 49 12.42 -1.46 7.36
CA ASN A 49 13.53 -1.02 6.52
C ASN A 49 13.14 0.37 6.01
N PRO A 50 13.90 1.44 6.37
CA PRO A 50 13.54 2.77 5.91
C PRO A 50 13.40 2.61 4.42
N SER A 51 12.21 2.91 3.90
CA SER A 51 11.91 2.81 2.48
C SER A 51 13.13 3.35 1.78
N VAL A 52 13.81 2.53 0.98
CA VAL A 52 15.05 2.91 0.28
C VAL A 52 14.63 3.86 -0.83
N GLY A 53 14.05 4.99 -0.42
CA GLY A 53 13.73 6.11 -1.26
C GLY A 53 15.05 6.70 -1.70
N VAL A 54 15.06 7.13 -2.95
CA VAL A 54 16.17 7.91 -3.47
C VAL A 54 16.26 9.18 -2.64
N ASP A 55 17.45 9.51 -2.14
CA ASP A 55 17.67 10.75 -1.42
C ASP A 55 17.33 11.95 -2.33
N GLY A 56 16.88 13.05 -1.74
CA GLY A 56 16.42 14.20 -2.54
C GLY A 56 17.47 14.75 -3.51
N LYS A 57 18.77 14.59 -3.22
CA LYS A 57 19.85 15.04 -4.11
C LYS A 57 20.01 14.09 -5.29
N ALA A 58 20.00 12.77 -5.05
CA ALA A 58 20.02 11.77 -6.11
C ALA A 58 18.77 11.84 -6.99
N ALA A 59 17.60 12.13 -6.42
CA ALA A 59 16.37 12.30 -7.19
C ALA A 59 16.47 13.54 -8.11
N LYS A 60 17.00 14.64 -7.58
CA LYS A 60 17.23 15.86 -8.36
C LYS A 60 18.27 15.64 -9.47
N SER A 61 19.39 14.99 -9.18
CA SER A 61 20.43 14.77 -10.19
C SER A 61 19.96 13.86 -11.32
N GLY A 62 19.19 12.81 -11.01
CA GLY A 62 18.56 11.94 -12.00
C GLY A 62 17.58 12.70 -12.90
N TYR A 63 16.73 13.54 -12.31
CA TYR A 63 15.81 14.39 -13.07
C TYR A 63 16.54 15.40 -13.97
N ASP A 64 17.56 16.08 -13.43
CA ASP A 64 18.35 17.06 -14.19
C ASP A 64 19.09 16.38 -15.36
N GLN A 65 19.61 15.16 -15.17
CA GLN A 65 20.24 14.39 -16.25
C GLN A 65 19.24 13.98 -17.33
N TYR A 66 18.06 13.50 -16.93
CA TYR A 66 16.97 13.17 -17.85
C TYR A 66 16.59 14.39 -18.70
N GLN A 67 16.44 15.57 -18.11
CA GLN A 67 16.10 16.79 -18.85
C GLN A 67 17.20 17.23 -19.83
N LYS A 68 18.48 16.95 -19.53
CA LYS A 68 19.61 17.28 -20.43
C LYS A 68 19.58 16.47 -21.72
N THR A 69 19.22 15.18 -21.67
CA THR A 69 19.20 14.32 -22.86
C THR A 69 18.19 14.78 -23.92
N TYR A 70 17.14 15.51 -23.53
CA TYR A 70 16.17 16.12 -24.45
C TYR A 70 16.56 17.52 -24.94
N ARG A 71 17.54 18.16 -24.30
CA ARG A 71 17.98 19.54 -24.63
C ARG A 71 19.24 19.60 -25.47
N ALA A 72 20.08 18.55 -25.43
CA ALA A 72 21.30 18.47 -26.22
C ALA A 72 21.45 17.06 -26.78
N PRO A 73 21.60 16.90 -28.11
CA PRO A 73 22.20 15.69 -28.65
C PRO A 73 23.59 15.57 -28.03
N GLU A 74 23.83 14.55 -27.20
CA GLU A 74 25.19 14.22 -26.76
C GLU A 74 26.07 14.13 -28.00
N PRO A 75 27.21 14.86 -28.06
CA PRO A 75 28.12 14.77 -29.19
C PRO A 75 28.48 13.30 -29.39
N GLN A 76 27.97 12.70 -30.46
CA GLN A 76 28.35 11.36 -30.88
C GLN A 76 29.86 11.45 -31.12
N THR A 77 30.65 10.93 -30.18
CA THR A 77 32.09 10.82 -30.38
C THR A 77 32.22 9.89 -31.57
N GLN A 78 32.69 10.40 -32.72
CA GLN A 78 32.80 9.62 -33.93
C GLN A 78 33.78 8.47 -33.67
N ALA A 79 33.25 7.32 -33.24
CA ALA A 79 34.02 6.17 -32.76
C ALA A 79 34.72 5.41 -33.90
N PHE A 80 34.58 5.88 -35.14
CA PHE A 80 35.17 5.28 -36.32
C PHE A 80 36.01 6.30 -37.08
N THR A 81 37.19 6.64 -36.55
CA THR A 81 38.30 7.09 -37.42
C THR A 81 38.92 5.84 -38.04
N ILE A 82 38.27 5.30 -39.08
CA ILE A 82 38.88 4.29 -39.94
C ILE A 82 39.99 5.01 -40.70
N GLY A 83 41.24 4.66 -40.37
CA GLY A 83 42.43 5.32 -40.92
C GLY A 83 42.51 5.20 -42.43
N LEU A 84 42.04 6.22 -43.15
CA LEU A 84 42.37 6.43 -44.55
C LEU A 84 43.78 7.04 -44.60
N GLY A 85 44.78 6.18 -44.50
CA GLY A 85 46.15 6.55 -44.83
C GLY A 85 46.24 6.85 -46.32
N THR A 86 46.44 8.12 -46.67
CA THR A 86 46.86 8.50 -48.02
C THR A 86 48.34 8.14 -48.17
N GLY A 87 48.59 6.88 -48.54
CA GLY A 87 49.90 6.40 -48.94
C GLY A 87 50.39 7.18 -50.16
N LYS A 88 51.49 7.91 -49.96
CA LYS A 88 52.39 8.36 -51.03
C LYS A 88 53.09 7.17 -51.66
#